data_AF-A0A5S5A0I8-F1
#
_entry.id   AF-A0A5S5A0I8-F1
#
_cell.length_a   1.000
_cell.length_b   1.000
_cell.length_c   1.000
_cell.angle_alpha   90.00
_cell.angle_beta   90.00
_cell.angle_gamma   90.00
#
_symmetry.space_group_name_H-M   'P 1'
#
loop_
_entity.id
_entity.type
_entity.pdbx_description
1 polymer ?
#
loop_
_entity_poly.entity_id
_entity_poly.type
_entity_poly.pdbx_seq_one_letter_code
_entity_poly.pdbx_strand_id
1 'polypeptide(L)' 'MTEHELKILAVFFNSVIIIIMLVSGLWVGIDARKTGRPLAESIIWGIFAGWMLVIGPIFYYFFKNKFYK' A
#
# COMPACT_ATOMS: atom_id res chain seq x y z
N MET A 1 -18.26 12.99 -18.07
CA MET A 1 -17.77 12.93 -16.68
C MET A 1 -17.11 14.27 -16.39
N THR A 2 -17.60 14.99 -15.40
CA THR A 2 -17.07 16.30 -15.00
C THR A 2 -15.74 16.13 -14.25
N GLU A 3 -14.92 17.19 -14.18
CA GLU A 3 -13.66 17.14 -13.41
C GLU A 3 -13.88 16.78 -11.94
N HIS A 4 -15.02 17.16 -11.38
CA HIS A 4 -15.39 16.85 -10.00
C HIS A 4 -15.62 15.34 -9.81
N GLU A 5 -16.35 14.70 -10.74
CA GLU A 5 -16.58 13.25 -10.73
C GLU A 5 -15.27 12.46 -10.86
N LEU A 6 -14.34 12.92 -11.72
CA LEU A 6 -13.00 12.35 -11.87
C LEU A 6 -12.21 12.39 -10.56
N LYS A 7 -12.24 13.52 -9.84
CA LYS A 7 -11.53 13.66 -8.56
C LYS A 7 -12.09 12.73 -7.49
N ILE A 8 -13.42 12.64 -7.37
CA ILE A 8 -14.06 11.72 -6.42
C ILE A 8 -13.66 10.28 -6.73
N LEU A 9 -13.73 9.89 -8.00
CA LEU A 9 -13.38 8.54 -8.42
C LEU A 9 -11.91 8.21 -8.12
N ALA A 10 -11.00 9.15 -8.38
CA ALA A 10 -9.59 9.00 -8.07
C ALA A 10 -9.32 8.85 -6.57
N VAL A 11 -9.99 9.66 -5.72
CA VAL A 11 -9.87 9.55 -4.25
C VAL A 11 -10.41 8.22 -3.76
N PHE A 12 -11.55 7.78 -4.30
CA PHE A 12 -12.17 6.50 -3.95
C PHE A 12 -11.24 5.33 -4.26
N PHE A 13 -10.74 5.22 -5.50
CA PHE A 13 -9.84 4.14 -5.89
C PHE A 13 -8.54 4.15 -5.09
N ASN A 14 -7.92 5.32 -4.88
CA ASN A 14 -6.71 5.40 -4.07
C ASN A 14 -6.96 4.94 -2.63
N SER A 15 -8.08 5.34 -2.03
CA SER A 15 -8.47 4.91 -0.68
C SER A 15 -8.65 3.40 -0.59
N VAL A 16 -9.35 2.80 -1.57
CA VAL A 16 -9.55 1.35 -1.65
C VAL A 16 -8.22 0.61 -1.78
N ILE A 17 -7.34 1.08 -2.67
CA ILE A 17 -6.01 0.48 -2.87
C ILE A 17 -5.21 0.52 -1.56
N ILE A 18 -5.17 1.66 -0.87
CA ILE A 18 -4.46 1.80 0.42
C ILE A 18 -5.02 0.83 1.46
N ILE A 19 -6.34 0.70 1.58
CA ILE A 19 -6.98 -0.23 2.51
C ILE A 19 -6.59 -1.67 2.20
N ILE A 20 -6.65 -2.07 0.92
CA ILE A 20 -6.27 -3.43 0.49
C ILE A 20 -4.81 -3.70 0.87
N MET A 21 -3.90 -2.76 0.59
CA MET A 21 -2.47 -2.94 0.91
C MET A 21 -2.22 -3.07 2.41
N LEU A 22 -2.91 -2.27 3.24
CA LEU A 22 -2.81 -2.38 4.70
C LEU A 22 -3.33 -3.74 5.20
N VAL A 23 -4.51 -4.15 4.73
CA VAL A 23 -5.11 -5.44 5.11
C VAL A 23 -4.23 -6.60 4.66
N SER A 24 -3.67 -6.55 3.45
CA SER A 24 -2.74 -7.57 2.95
C SER A 24 -1.47 -7.66 3.80
N GLY A 25 -0.85 -6.53 4.16
CA GLY A 25 0.33 -6.52 5.03
C GLY A 25 0.03 -7.11 6.42
N LEU A 26 -1.09 -6.71 7.02
CA LEU A 26 -1.54 -7.23 8.31
C LEU A 26 -1.86 -8.72 8.23
N TRP A 27 -2.54 -9.18 7.18
CA TRP A 27 -2.81 -10.59 6.95
C TRP A 27 -1.49 -11.37 6.94
N VAL A 28 -0.53 -10.98 6.11
CA VAL A 28 0.75 -11.71 5.98
C VAL A 28 1.47 -11.81 7.32
N GLY A 29 1.49 -10.74 8.11
CA GLY A 29 2.07 -10.78 9.46
C GLY A 29 1.33 -11.74 10.41
N ILE A 30 0.00 -11.74 10.38
CA ILE A 30 -0.83 -12.66 11.17
C ILE A 30 -0.63 -14.11 10.71
N ASP A 31 -0.57 -14.35 9.42
CA ASP A 31 -0.36 -15.68 8.83
C ASP A 31 1.01 -16.23 9.23
N ALA A 32 2.06 -15.43 9.09
CA ALA A 32 3.41 -15.78 9.55
C ALA A 32 3.43 -16.14 11.05
N ARG A 33 2.62 -15.47 11.87
CA ARG A 33 2.50 -15.77 13.30
C ARG A 33 1.78 -17.10 13.54
N LYS A 34 0.73 -17.39 12.75
CA LYS A 34 0.02 -18.68 12.79
C LYS A 34 0.89 -19.85 12.35
N THR A 35 1.87 -19.63 11.47
CA THR A 35 2.88 -20.65 11.08
C THR A 35 3.95 -20.90 12.15
N GLY A 36 3.88 -20.24 13.31
CA GLY A 36 4.81 -20.44 14.42
C GLY A 36 6.10 -19.62 14.33
N ARG A 37 6.19 -18.64 13.41
CA ARG A 37 7.36 -17.76 13.34
C ARG A 37 7.45 -16.84 14.56
N PRO A 38 8.67 -16.45 15.00
CA PRO A 38 8.87 -15.47 16.05
C PRO A 38 8.17 -14.14 15.74
N LEU A 39 7.72 -13.43 16.78
CA LEU A 39 6.95 -12.19 16.63
C LEU A 39 7.68 -11.15 15.77
N ALA A 40 8.99 -10.99 16.00
CA ALA A 40 9.82 -10.06 15.23
C ALA A 40 9.82 -10.41 13.73
N GLU A 41 9.92 -11.70 13.39
CA GLU A 41 9.91 -12.16 12.01
C GLU A 41 8.54 -11.96 11.35
N SER A 42 7.45 -12.23 12.06
CA SER A 42 6.08 -11.97 11.60
C SER A 42 5.84 -10.49 11.30
N ILE A 43 6.36 -9.58 12.14
CA ILE A 43 6.26 -8.13 11.92
C ILE A 43 7.03 -7.72 10.66
N ILE A 44 8.24 -8.24 10.47
CA ILE A 44 9.05 -7.97 9.27
C ILE A 44 8.33 -8.45 8.02
N TRP A 45 7.72 -9.64 8.03
CA TRP A 45 6.91 -10.14 6.92
C TRP A 45 5.71 -9.25 6.60
N GLY A 46 5.00 -8.78 7.63
CA GLY A 46 3.87 -7.86 7.44
C GLY A 46 4.29 -6.51 6.88
N ILE A 47 5.42 -5.96 7.36
CA ILE A 47 5.99 -4.71 6.86
C ILE A 47 6.50 -4.89 5.43
N PHE A 48 7.15 -6.01 5.11
CA PHE A 48 7.63 -6.31 3.76
C PHE A 48 6.48 -6.45 2.76
N ALA A 49 5.40 -7.15 3.13
CA ALA A 49 4.20 -7.24 2.31
C ALA A 49 3.48 -5.89 2.16
N GLY A 50 3.48 -5.06 3.22
CA GLY A 50 2.94 -3.70 3.20
C GLY A 50 3.86 -2.65 2.56
N TRP A 51 5.10 -3.02 2.18
CA TRP A 51 6.15 -2.08 1.77
C TRP A 51 5.78 -1.28 0.51
N MET A 52 4.87 -1.80 -0.31
CA MET A 52 4.30 -1.08 -1.44
C MET A 52 3.59 0.23 -1.04
N LEU A 53 3.08 0.36 0.20
CA LEU A 53 2.50 1.61 0.70
C LEU A 53 3.51 2.75 0.77
N VAL A 54 4.80 2.42 0.93
CA VAL A 54 5.89 3.39 1.01
C VAL A 54 6.54 3.58 -0.36
N ILE A 55 6.80 2.48 -1.08
CA ILE A 55 7.41 2.53 -2.42
C ILE A 55 6.51 3.26 -3.42
N GLY A 56 5.20 3.01 -3.41
CA GLY A 56 4.26 3.60 -4.38
C GLY A 56 4.32 5.14 -4.42
N PRO A 57 4.14 5.84 -3.27
CA PRO A 57 4.28 7.29 -3.21
C PRO A 57 5.65 7.82 -3.59
N ILE A 58 6.72 7.12 -3.18
CA ILE A 58 8.11 7.50 -3.54
C ILE A 58 8.30 7.44 -5.05
N PHE A 59 7.88 6.35 -5.68
CA PHE A 59 7.95 6.19 -7.13
C PHE A 59 7.07 7.20 -7.86
N TYR A 60 5.85 7.44 -7.37
CA TYR A 60 4.98 8.46 -7.93
C TYR A 60 5.64 9.84 -7.89
N TYR A 61 6.21 10.24 -6.75
CA TYR A 61 6.89 11.52 -6.63
C TYR A 61 8.12 11.61 -7.56
N PHE A 62 8.93 10.55 -7.60
CA PHE A 62 10.09 10.46 -8.49
C PHE A 62 9.70 10.59 -9.97
N PHE A 63 8.67 9.86 -10.42
CA PHE A 63 8.20 9.91 -11.80
C PHE A 63 7.52 11.25 -12.12
N LYS A 64 6.72 11.80 -11.21
CA LYS A 64 6.11 13.12 -11.35
C LYS A 64 7.17 14.20 -11.60
N ASN A 65 8.22 14.24 -10.78
CA ASN A 65 9.29 15.23 -10.95
C ASN A 65 10.11 15.05 -12.24
N LYS A 66 10.19 13.82 -12.76
CA LYS A 66 11.04 13.50 -13.91
C LYS A 66 10.32 13.58 -15.25
N PHE A 67 9.04 13.22 -15.32
CA PHE A 67 8.31 13.02 -16.58
C PHE A 67 7.11 13.95 -16.78
N TYR A 68 6.56 14.53 -15.71
CA TYR A 68 5.37 15.39 -15.77
C TYR A 68 5.71 16.88 -15.56
N LYS A 69 6.94 17.29 -15.88
CA LYS A 69 7.33 18.70 -15.96
C LYS A 69 6.61 19.41 -17.10
#